data_AF-A0A430BPP2-F1
#
_entry.id   AF-A0A430BPP2-F1
#
_cell.length_a   1.000
_cell.length_b   1.000
_cell.length_c   1.000
_cell.angle_alpha   90.00
_cell.angle_beta   90.00
_cell.angle_gamma   90.00
#
_symmetry.space_group_name_H-M   'P 1'
#
loop_
_entity.id
_entity.type
_entity.pdbx_description
1 polymer ?
#
loop_
_entity_poly.entity_id
_entity_poly.type
_entity_poly.pdbx_seq_one_letter_code
_entity_poly.pdbx_strand_id
1 'polypeptide(L)'
;MEDIVVPLIAFPTIFVGLPWLILHYVSQWKRAPKITEEDERMLDEMYNLARRLEDRLNTVERIVAADNPDFRPGLSTPQQTYSNELPSTNRFDRIDRTFNRSN
;
A
#
# COMPACT_ATOMS: atom_id res chain seq x y z
N MET A 1 42.05 -23.21 -38.62
CA MET A 1 41.66 -21.77 -38.77
C MET A 1 40.64 -21.37 -37.72
N GLU A 2 39.80 -22.30 -37.26
CA GLU A 2 38.74 -22.11 -36.27
C GLU A 2 39.29 -21.72 -34.88
N ASP A 3 40.47 -22.23 -34.52
CA ASP A 3 41.14 -21.96 -33.24
C ASP A 3 41.54 -20.48 -33.04
N ILE A 4 41.60 -19.70 -34.12
CA ILE A 4 41.91 -18.27 -34.10
C ILE A 4 40.62 -17.44 -34.19
N VAL A 5 39.65 -17.90 -34.96
CA VAL A 5 38.39 -17.18 -35.22
C VAL A 5 37.48 -17.17 -33.99
N VAL A 6 37.40 -18.29 -33.26
CA VAL A 6 36.55 -18.42 -32.05
C VAL A 6 36.92 -17.40 -30.97
N PRO A 7 38.18 -17.31 -30.49
CA PRO A 7 38.54 -16.32 -29.48
C PRO A 7 38.39 -14.88 -30.00
N LEU A 8 38.72 -14.61 -31.28
CA LEU A 8 38.61 -13.28 -31.88
C LEU A 8 37.19 -12.69 -31.77
N ILE A 9 36.16 -13.53 -31.88
CA ILE A 9 34.75 -13.11 -31.79
C ILE A 9 34.23 -13.21 -30.35
N ALA A 10 34.64 -14.23 -29.60
CA ALA A 10 34.15 -14.47 -28.24
C ALA A 10 34.57 -13.36 -27.25
N PHE A 11 35.82 -12.91 -27.30
CA PHE A 11 36.32 -11.85 -26.42
C PHE A 11 35.52 -10.54 -26.52
N PRO A 12 35.38 -9.89 -27.69
CA PRO A 12 34.62 -8.66 -27.78
C PRO A 12 33.14 -8.87 -27.47
N THR A 13 32.55 -10.02 -27.80
CA THR A 13 31.13 -10.28 -27.51
C THR A 13 30.87 -10.34 -26.01
N ILE A 14 31.77 -10.94 -25.21
CA ILE A 14 31.63 -10.99 -23.75
C ILE A 14 31.97 -9.63 -23.13
N PHE A 15 33.05 -8.99 -23.58
CA PHE A 15 33.50 -7.70 -23.06
C PHE A 15 32.61 -6.52 -23.46
N VAL A 16 31.88 -6.60 -24.57
CA VAL A 16 30.91 -5.59 -24.98
C VAL A 16 29.51 -5.99 -24.52
N GLY A 17 29.16 -7.28 -24.60
CA GLY A 17 27.84 -7.78 -24.21
C GLY A 17 27.54 -7.64 -22.72
N LEU A 18 28.49 -7.96 -21.83
CA LEU A 18 28.28 -7.78 -20.38
C LEU A 18 28.11 -6.31 -19.99
N PRO A 19 29.00 -5.38 -20.36
CA PRO A 19 28.79 -3.95 -20.11
C PRO A 19 27.59 -3.38 -20.85
N TRP A 20 27.27 -3.85 -22.05
CA TRP A 20 26.04 -3.46 -22.75
C TRP A 20 24.82 -3.83 -21.94
N LEU A 21 24.74 -5.05 -21.43
CA LEU A 21 23.61 -5.50 -20.62
C LEU A 21 23.45 -4.60 -19.39
N ILE A 22 24.55 -4.32 -18.70
CA ILE A 22 24.58 -3.38 -17.57
C ILE A 22 24.12 -1.99 -18.00
N LEU A 23 24.67 -1.44 -19.08
CA LEU A 23 24.36 -0.11 -19.60
C LEU A 23 22.90 -0.02 -20.07
N HIS A 24 22.36 -1.08 -20.68
CA HIS A 24 20.97 -1.20 -21.09
C HIS A 24 20.04 -1.11 -19.88
N TYR A 25 20.31 -1.89 -18.83
CA TYR A 25 19.52 -1.84 -17.60
C TYR A 25 19.70 -0.50 -16.85
N VAL A 26 20.90 0.10 -16.86
CA VAL A 26 21.14 1.41 -16.26
C VAL A 26 20.43 2.53 -17.05
N SER A 27 20.35 2.44 -18.38
CA SER A 27 19.59 3.38 -19.21
C SER A 27 18.08 3.31 -18.94
N GLN A 28 17.58 2.11 -18.62
CA GLN A 28 16.22 1.90 -18.16
C GLN A 28 16.04 2.33 -16.69
N TRP A 29 17.07 2.26 -15.83
CA TRP A 29 17.03 2.79 -14.46
C TRP A 29 16.98 4.31 -14.39
N LYS A 30 17.57 5.04 -15.35
CA LYS A 30 17.32 6.49 -15.47
C LYS A 30 15.97 6.84 -16.06
N ARG A 31 15.29 5.86 -16.68
CA ARG A 31 13.89 5.93 -17.10
C ARG A 31 12.94 5.37 -16.05
N ALA A 32 13.42 4.81 -14.94
CA ALA A 32 12.59 4.57 -13.77
C ALA A 32 12.23 5.95 -13.23
N PRO A 33 10.98 6.38 -13.41
CA PRO A 33 10.59 7.73 -13.11
C PRO A 33 10.75 7.92 -11.60
N LYS A 34 11.58 8.88 -11.20
CA LYS A 34 11.21 9.70 -10.05
C LYS A 34 9.76 10.11 -10.31
N ILE A 35 8.86 9.89 -9.34
CA ILE A 35 7.46 10.32 -9.36
C ILE A 35 7.30 11.50 -10.33
N THR A 36 6.85 11.18 -11.53
CA THR A 36 6.87 12.12 -12.65
C THR A 36 5.68 13.03 -12.44
N GLU A 37 5.77 14.30 -12.80
CA GLU A 37 4.67 15.28 -12.69
C GLU A 37 3.33 14.74 -13.25
N GLU A 38 3.41 13.85 -14.25
CA GLU A 38 2.30 13.05 -14.79
C GLU A 38 1.61 12.14 -13.75
N ASP A 39 2.39 11.47 -12.91
CA ASP A 39 1.92 10.57 -11.86
C ASP A 39 1.30 11.37 -10.70
N GLU A 40 1.90 12.50 -10.32
CA GLU A 40 1.27 13.44 -9.37
C GLU A 40 -0.09 13.93 -9.89
N ARG A 41 -0.15 14.29 -11.17
CA ARG A 41 -1.38 14.72 -11.83
C ARG A 41 -2.42 13.60 -11.93
N MET A 42 -1.99 12.36 -12.17
CA MET A 42 -2.88 11.19 -12.20
C MET A 42 -3.43 10.90 -10.80
N LEU A 43 -2.61 11.01 -9.76
CA LEU A 43 -3.05 10.87 -8.36
C LEU A 43 -4.06 11.96 -7.98
N ASP A 44 -3.83 13.21 -8.39
CA ASP A 44 -4.78 14.31 -8.19
C ASP A 44 -6.11 14.07 -8.92
N GLU A 45 -6.07 13.51 -10.12
CA GLU A 45 -7.27 13.15 -10.87
C GLU A 45 -8.05 12.01 -10.19
N MET A 46 -7.35 10.96 -9.73
CA MET A 46 -7.96 9.87 -8.96
C MET A 46 -8.58 10.37 -7.65
N TYR A 47 -7.89 11.28 -6.96
CA TYR A 47 -8.38 11.89 -5.73
C TYR A 47 -9.66 12.72 -5.98
N ASN A 48 -9.66 13.54 -7.02
CA ASN A 48 -10.82 14.32 -7.42
C ASN A 48 -12.02 13.45 -7.82
N LEU A 49 -11.77 12.33 -8.51
CA LEU A 49 -12.82 11.36 -8.84
C LEU A 49 -13.37 10.68 -7.59
N ALA A 50 -12.51 10.25 -6.66
CA ALA A 50 -12.92 9.64 -5.39
C ALA A 50 -13.80 10.60 -4.57
N ARG A 51 -13.40 11.87 -4.46
CA ARG A 51 -14.17 12.90 -3.75
C ARG A 51 -15.59 13.06 -4.31
N ARG A 52 -15.73 13.11 -5.64
CA ARG A 52 -17.03 13.23 -6.32
C ARG A 52 -17.89 11.97 -6.16
N LEU A 53 -17.26 10.79 -6.13
CA LEU A 53 -17.93 9.52 -5.85
C LEU A 53 -18.51 9.52 -4.42
N GLU A 54 -17.74 10.00 -3.45
CA GLU A 54 -18.17 10.14 -2.07
C GLU A 54 -19.32 11.14 -1.90
N ASP A 55 -19.25 12.30 -2.57
CA ASP A 55 -20.34 13.30 -2.55
C ASP A 55 -21.67 12.72 -3.08
N ARG A 56 -21.59 11.85 -4.10
CA ARG A 56 -22.76 11.15 -4.64
C ARG A 56 -23.24 10.03 -3.74
N LEU A 57 -22.32 9.33 -3.08
CA LEU A 57 -22.62 8.27 -2.12
C LEU A 57 -23.48 8.81 -0.97
N ASN A 58 -23.19 10.02 -0.47
CA ASN A 58 -24.05 10.69 0.52
C ASN A 58 -25.51 10.84 0.06
N THR A 59 -25.73 11.12 -1.23
CA THR A 59 -27.08 11.21 -1.79
C THR A 59 -27.72 9.83 -1.92
N VAL A 60 -26.95 8.82 -2.31
CA VAL A 60 -27.41 7.42 -2.35
C VAL A 60 -27.76 6.92 -0.95
N GLU A 61 -26.97 7.22 0.07
CA GLU A 61 -27.25 6.89 1.48
C GLU A 61 -28.58 7.52 1.92
N ARG A 62 -28.81 8.79 1.60
CA ARG A 62 -30.09 9.46 1.92
C ARG A 62 -31.28 8.81 1.20
N ILE A 63 -31.13 8.43 -0.05
CA ILE A 63 -32.20 7.76 -0.82
C ILE A 63 -32.45 6.36 -0.24
N VAL A 64 -31.40 5.59 0.03
CA VAL A 64 -31.49 4.23 0.57
C VAL A 64 -32.10 4.23 1.98
N ALA A 65 -31.75 5.20 2.83
CA ALA A 65 -32.36 5.36 4.15
C ALA A 65 -33.84 5.78 4.06
N ALA A 66 -34.24 6.54 3.03
CA ALA A 66 -35.63 6.88 2.78
C ALA A 66 -36.44 5.68 2.23
N ASP A 67 -35.81 4.80 1.45
CA ASP A 67 -36.46 3.66 0.79
C ASP A 67 -36.48 2.39 1.69
N ASN A 68 -35.57 2.27 2.66
CA ASN A 68 -35.49 1.14 3.61
C ASN A 68 -35.16 1.64 5.03
N PRO A 69 -36.13 1.75 5.95
CA PRO A 69 -35.92 2.25 7.31
C PRO A 69 -35.05 1.32 8.20
N ASP A 70 -34.86 0.06 7.79
CA ASP A 70 -33.97 -0.92 8.45
C ASP A 70 -32.55 -0.93 7.86
N PHE A 71 -32.23 -0.05 6.90
CA PHE A 71 -30.90 0.01 6.32
C PHE A 71 -29.90 0.53 7.35
N ARG A 72 -29.08 -0.38 7.87
CA ARG A 72 -27.91 -0.05 8.67
C ARG A 72 -26.77 0.29 7.71
N PRO A 73 -26.32 1.56 7.61
CA PRO A 73 -25.09 1.88 6.90
C PRO A 73 -23.95 1.13 7.60
N GLY A 74 -23.61 -0.01 7.04
CA GLY A 74 -22.56 -0.87 7.56
C GLY A 74 -21.22 -0.21 7.31
N LEU A 75 -20.64 0.37 8.36
CA LEU A 75 -19.21 0.21 8.66
C LEU A 75 -18.23 0.86 7.67
N SER A 76 -18.60 1.93 6.95
CA SER A 76 -17.66 2.72 6.14
C SER A 76 -17.19 4.01 6.86
N THR A 77 -16.91 3.91 8.16
CA THR A 77 -16.04 4.89 8.84
C THR A 77 -14.78 4.16 9.25
N PRO A 78 -13.59 4.46 8.70
CA PRO A 78 -12.31 3.95 9.20
C PRO A 78 -11.93 4.50 10.59
N GLN A 79 -12.88 4.98 11.39
CA GLN A 79 -12.64 5.57 12.69
C GLN A 79 -13.93 5.52 13.51
N GLN A 80 -13.86 5.13 14.79
CA GLN A 80 -14.92 5.26 15.81
C GLN A 80 -15.83 4.05 16.13
N THR A 81 -15.32 2.82 16.16
CA THR A 81 -15.98 1.76 16.98
C THR A 81 -15.06 1.07 17.99
N TYR A 82 -13.81 1.55 18.18
CA TYR A 82 -12.92 1.08 19.25
C TYR A 82 -13.05 1.86 20.56
N SER A 83 -14.19 2.50 20.84
CA SER A 83 -14.38 3.28 22.08
C SER A 83 -15.42 2.68 23.04
N ASN A 84 -16.09 1.60 22.67
CA ASN A 84 -17.04 0.93 23.54
C ASN A 84 -16.48 -0.46 23.85
N GLU A 85 -16.20 -0.71 25.13
CA GLU A 85 -15.81 -2.01 25.71
C GLU A 85 -14.31 -2.34 25.72
N LEU A 86 -13.54 -1.54 26.48
CA LEU A 86 -12.42 -2.11 27.23
C LEU A 86 -13.01 -2.68 28.53
N PRO A 87 -12.99 -4.01 28.76
CA PRO A 87 -13.12 -4.54 30.10
C PRO A 87 -11.93 -3.97 30.88
N SER A 88 -12.19 -3.12 31.88
CA SER A 88 -11.13 -2.67 32.78
C SER A 88 -10.51 -3.93 33.39
N THR A 89 -9.27 -4.22 32.97
CA THR A 89 -8.53 -5.39 33.44
C THR A 89 -8.01 -5.11 34.84
N ASN A 90 -8.92 -4.93 35.81
CA ASN A 90 -8.63 -4.97 37.25
C ASN A 90 -8.28 -6.41 37.71
N ARG A 91 -7.60 -7.17 36.85
CA ARG A 91 -7.13 -8.53 37.14
C ARG A 91 -5.72 -8.53 37.71
N PHE A 92 -4.90 -7.54 37.35
CA PHE A 92 -3.52 -7.46 37.81
C PHE A 92 -3.41 -7.03 39.29
N ASP A 93 -4.33 -6.20 39.79
CA ASP A 93 -4.36 -5.76 41.21
C ASP A 93 -4.82 -6.85 42.21
N ARG A 94 -5.35 -7.98 41.73
CA ARG A 94 -5.82 -9.07 42.60
C ARG A 94 -4.70 -10.02 43.01
N ILE A 95 -3.63 -10.10 42.21
CA ILE A 95 -2.56 -11.09 42.40
C ILE A 95 -1.69 -10.68 43.60
N ASP A 96 -1.37 -9.40 43.74
CA ASP A 96 -0.51 -8.90 44.83
C ASP A 96 -1.18 -8.99 46.22
N ARG A 97 -2.52 -8.87 46.28
CA ARG A 97 -3.26 -9.00 47.56
C ARG A 97 -3.27 -10.40 48.14
N THR A 98 -3.03 -11.44 47.33
CA THR A 98 -2.97 -12.82 47.82
C THR A 98 -1.63 -13.19 48.44
N PHE A 99 -0.55 -12.50 48.06
CA PHE A 99 0.79 -12.79 48.56
C PHE A 99 1.07 -12.10 49.91
N ASN A 100 0.53 -10.90 50.14
CA ASN A 100 0.75 -10.13 51.38
C ASN A 100 -0.13 -10.55 52.58
N ARG A 101 -0.84 -11.69 52.51
CA ARG A 101 -1.72 -12.16 53.60
C ARG A 101 -1.19 -13.41 54.32
N SER A 102 -0.08 -14.00 53.87
CA SER A 102 0.47 -15.23 54.44
C SER A 102 1.76 -15.06 55.26
N ASN A 103 2.04 -13.86 55.76
CA ASN A 103 3.10 -13.59 56.73
C ASN A 103 2.63 -12.54 57.74
#